data_AF-A0A3D0PXA6-F1
#
_entry.id   AF-A0A3D0PXA6-F1
#
_cell.length_a   1.000
_cell.length_b   1.000
_cell.length_c   1.000
_cell.angle_alpha   90.00
_cell.angle_beta   90.00
_cell.angle_gamma   90.00
#
_symmetry.space_group_name_H-M   'P 1'
#
loop_
_entity.id
_entity.type
_entity.pdbx_description
1 polymer ?
#
loop_
_entity_poly.entity_id
_entity_poly.type
_entity_poly.pdbx_seq_one_letter_code
_entity_poly.pdbx_strand_id
1 'polypeptide(L)'
;SDGVVEEPRIVSGSMVGDSYMRMAAVSELNMHFVSTHFMHPDDLLDPDRGAAEGWAVYRNGFERYLRWLEKSAPQIRMQTGSETAAAIQRYSGLTVDVKTHRRDWTLTLGNFTDEAWLMFRANDGVPGAVDGGILTHLVGDLYLLKATSDTVRIERKQGHTATTRATARNSATAVAGHVRKERS
;
A
#
# COMPACT_ATOMS: atom_id res chain seq x y z
N SER A 1 -11.19 -21.51 8.80
CA SER A 1 -10.01 -20.78 9.31
C SER A 1 -9.96 -20.99 10.81
N ASP A 2 -8.77 -20.93 11.40
CA ASP A 2 -8.50 -21.03 12.85
C ASP A 2 -8.82 -19.74 13.62
N GLY A 3 -9.26 -18.69 12.93
CA GLY A 3 -9.62 -17.40 13.52
C GLY A 3 -8.44 -16.45 13.68
N VAL A 4 -7.25 -16.82 13.21
CA VAL A 4 -6.04 -15.99 13.26
C VAL A 4 -5.91 -15.15 12.00
N VAL A 5 -5.40 -13.92 12.15
CA VAL A 5 -5.00 -13.05 11.04
C VAL A 5 -3.49 -12.96 11.02
N GLU A 6 -2.90 -13.36 9.90
CA GLU A 6 -1.45 -13.28 9.70
C GLU A 6 -1.07 -11.87 9.27
N GLU A 7 -0.70 -11.03 10.25
CA GLU A 7 -0.17 -9.70 9.98
C GLU A 7 1.34 -9.74 9.70
N PRO A 8 1.83 -9.06 8.65
CA PRO A 8 3.26 -9.02 8.38
C PRO A 8 3.96 -8.25 9.50
N ARG A 9 4.98 -8.86 10.09
CA ARG A 9 5.87 -8.24 11.07
C ARG A 9 7.13 -7.76 10.35
N ILE A 10 7.23 -6.44 10.11
CA ILE A 10 8.12 -5.91 9.09
C ILE A 10 9.42 -5.35 9.68
N VAL A 11 9.31 -4.38 10.59
CA VAL A 11 10.49 -3.72 11.17
C VAL A 11 10.41 -3.62 12.70
N SER A 12 11.57 -3.39 13.32
CA SER A 12 11.66 -3.22 14.77
C SER A 12 12.87 -2.44 15.23
N GLY A 13 12.88 -2.14 16.52
CA GLY A 13 14.02 -1.51 17.17
C GLY A 13 14.19 -0.06 16.74
N SER A 14 15.40 0.47 16.96
CA SER A 14 15.72 1.87 16.72
C SER A 14 15.79 2.24 15.23
N MET A 15 15.93 1.27 14.32
CA MET A 15 16.14 1.48 12.88
C MET A 15 17.40 2.30 12.53
N VAL A 16 18.29 2.55 13.49
CA VAL A 16 19.51 3.33 13.28
C VAL A 16 20.56 2.47 12.59
N GLY A 17 21.03 2.90 11.41
CA GLY A 17 22.06 2.17 10.67
C GLY A 17 21.60 0.82 10.10
N ASP A 18 20.35 0.41 10.33
CA ASP A 18 19.82 -0.88 9.91
C ASP A 18 19.31 -0.84 8.47
N SER A 19 20.24 -1.08 7.54
CA SER A 19 19.95 -1.16 6.11
C SER A 19 19.04 -2.34 5.73
N TYR A 20 19.09 -3.43 6.51
CA TYR A 20 18.25 -4.61 6.28
C TYR A 20 16.79 -4.28 6.57
N MET A 21 16.49 -3.74 7.75
CA MET A 21 15.14 -3.35 8.13
C MET A 21 14.59 -2.25 7.21
N ARG A 22 15.45 -1.35 6.73
CA ARG A 22 15.08 -0.37 5.71
C ARG A 22 14.64 -1.04 4.40
N MET A 23 15.35 -2.07 3.96
CA MET A 23 15.00 -2.82 2.77
C MET A 23 13.73 -3.65 2.96
N ALA A 24 13.52 -4.25 4.14
CA ALA A 24 12.29 -4.93 4.50
C ALA A 24 11.08 -3.97 4.43
N ALA A 25 11.19 -2.79 5.01
CA ALA A 25 10.16 -1.76 4.93
C ALA A 25 9.85 -1.34 3.49
N VAL A 26 10.88 -1.09 2.67
CA VAL A 26 10.69 -0.74 1.24
C VAL A 26 10.02 -1.88 0.47
N SER A 27 10.36 -3.13 0.77
CA SER A 27 9.80 -4.29 0.08
C SER A 27 8.31 -4.43 0.36
N GLU A 28 7.90 -4.35 1.62
CA GLU A 28 6.48 -4.46 2.02
C GLU A 28 5.65 -3.26 1.58
N LEU A 29 6.24 -2.06 1.55
CA LEU A 29 5.57 -0.88 0.97
C LEU A 29 5.30 -1.06 -0.53
N ASN A 30 6.20 -1.73 -1.27
CA ASN A 30 6.00 -1.99 -2.69
C ASN A 30 5.03 -3.13 -2.97
N MET A 31 4.98 -4.16 -2.11
CA MET A 31 4.13 -5.34 -2.32
C MET A 31 2.70 -5.14 -1.82
N HIS A 32 2.55 -4.65 -0.59
CA HIS A 32 1.25 -4.56 0.09
C HIS A 32 0.87 -3.12 0.50
N PHE A 33 1.81 -2.18 0.40
CA PHE A 33 1.66 -0.82 0.90
C PHE A 33 1.35 -0.78 2.41
N VAL A 34 1.98 -1.69 3.15
CA VAL A 34 1.84 -1.85 4.61
C VAL A 34 3.19 -1.62 5.28
N SER A 35 3.17 -1.06 6.48
CA SER A 35 4.33 -0.98 7.38
C SER A 35 3.86 -1.27 8.80
N THR A 36 4.53 -2.20 9.48
CA THR A 36 4.35 -2.49 10.91
C THR A 36 5.68 -2.31 11.61
N HIS A 37 5.66 -1.68 12.78
CA HIS A 37 6.82 -1.57 13.65
C HIS A 37 6.47 -2.17 15.01
N PHE A 38 7.38 -2.96 15.56
CA PHE A 38 7.26 -3.45 16.93
C PHE A 38 8.47 -3.04 17.76
N MET A 39 8.18 -2.80 19.04
CA MET A 39 9.16 -2.57 20.09
C MET A 39 8.93 -3.65 21.14
N HIS A 40 10.00 -4.28 21.61
CA HIS A 40 9.91 -5.09 22.81
C HIS A 40 10.14 -4.22 24.05
N PRO A 41 9.40 -4.45 25.15
CA PRO A 41 9.62 -3.72 26.39
C PRO A 41 11.05 -3.78 26.92
N ASP A 42 11.78 -4.86 26.64
CA ASP A 42 13.16 -5.09 27.08
C ASP A 42 14.24 -4.57 26.11
N ASP A 43 13.87 -4.04 24.93
CA ASP A 43 14.85 -3.38 24.02
C ASP A 43 15.61 -2.23 24.71
N LEU A 44 15.01 -1.62 25.73
CA LEU A 44 15.59 -0.52 26.51
C LEU A 44 16.26 -0.98 27.81
N LEU A 45 16.18 -2.27 28.14
CA LEU A 45 16.64 -2.83 29.41
C LEU A 45 17.82 -3.79 29.23
N ASP A 46 17.90 -4.47 28.08
CA ASP A 46 18.95 -5.43 27.77
C ASP A 46 20.07 -4.80 26.91
N PRO A 47 21.32 -4.75 27.41
CA PRO A 47 22.47 -4.24 26.65
C PRO A 47 22.68 -4.92 25.29
N ASP A 48 22.36 -6.22 25.18
CA ASP A 48 22.49 -6.98 23.93
C ASP A 48 21.38 -6.65 22.93
N ARG A 49 20.35 -5.91 23.37
CA ARG A 49 19.19 -5.48 22.56
C ARG A 49 19.11 -3.98 22.32
N GLY A 50 20.15 -3.24 22.71
CA GLY A 50 20.25 -1.79 22.44
C GLY A 50 20.13 -0.89 23.68
N ALA A 51 20.00 -1.44 24.89
CA ALA A 51 19.98 -0.62 26.10
C ALA A 51 21.27 0.21 26.29
N ALA A 52 22.40 -0.29 25.78
CA ALA A 52 23.68 0.41 25.80
C ALA A 52 23.66 1.73 25.00
N GLU A 53 22.86 1.82 23.93
CA GLU A 53 22.69 3.07 23.15
C GLU A 53 21.76 4.06 23.85
N GLY A 54 20.87 3.54 24.71
CA GLY A 54 19.94 4.31 25.52
C GLY A 54 18.71 4.81 24.76
N TRP A 55 17.71 5.22 25.54
CA TRP A 55 16.41 5.67 25.05
C TRP A 55 16.49 6.77 24.00
N ALA A 56 17.40 7.74 24.16
CA ALA A 56 17.50 8.87 23.25
C ALA A 56 17.87 8.42 21.82
N VAL A 57 18.79 7.46 21.68
CA VAL A 57 19.18 6.93 20.37
C VAL A 57 18.03 6.14 19.76
N TYR A 58 17.41 5.26 20.56
CA TYR A 58 16.25 4.47 20.13
C TYR A 58 15.13 5.36 19.59
N ARG A 59 14.67 6.31 20.41
CA ARG A 59 13.58 7.22 20.07
C ARG A 59 13.89 8.03 18.83
N ASN A 60 15.09 8.63 18.75
CA ASN A 60 15.48 9.43 17.59
C ASN A 60 15.53 8.60 16.31
N GLY A 61 15.96 7.34 16.40
CA GLY A 61 15.93 6.39 15.31
C GLY A 61 14.51 6.11 14.82
N PHE A 62 13.61 5.76 15.75
CA PHE A 62 12.22 5.50 15.43
C PHE A 62 11.51 6.72 14.83
N GLU A 63 11.71 7.92 15.39
CA GLU A 63 11.15 9.15 14.84
C GLU A 63 11.68 9.46 13.43
N ARG A 64 12.96 9.19 13.14
CA ARG A 64 13.50 9.32 11.77
C ARG A 64 12.88 8.31 10.82
N TYR A 65 12.61 7.09 11.29
CA TYR A 65 11.91 6.08 10.50
C TYR A 65 10.50 6.55 10.14
N LEU A 66 9.72 7.03 11.12
CA LEU A 66 8.37 7.54 10.88
C LEU A 66 8.35 8.71 9.88
N ARG A 67 9.26 9.69 10.05
CA ARG A 67 9.38 10.80 9.08
C ARG A 67 9.71 10.33 7.67
N TRP A 68 10.57 9.33 7.53
CA TRP A 68 10.84 8.74 6.22
C TRP A 68 9.63 8.01 5.66
N LEU A 69 8.91 7.24 6.49
CA LEU A 69 7.75 6.46 6.08
C LEU A 69 6.68 7.40 5.52
N GLU A 70 6.34 8.47 6.25
CA GLU A 70 5.39 9.48 5.82
C GLU A 70 5.82 10.18 4.52
N LYS A 71 7.12 10.48 4.38
CA LYS A 71 7.63 11.08 3.15
C LYS A 71 7.60 10.12 1.95
N SER A 72 7.84 8.84 2.18
CA SER A 72 8.00 7.83 1.11
C SER A 72 6.68 7.23 0.68
N ALA A 73 5.71 7.15 1.60
CA ALA A 73 4.36 6.70 1.34
C ALA A 73 3.36 7.73 1.93
N PRO A 74 3.19 8.92 1.33
CA PRO A 74 2.36 9.98 1.90
C PRO A 74 0.88 9.60 2.06
N GLN A 75 0.46 8.56 1.32
CA GLN A 75 -0.89 8.02 1.31
C GLN A 75 -1.06 6.84 2.29
N ILE A 76 0.01 6.45 3.00
CA ILE A 76 -0.05 5.42 4.04
C ILE A 76 -0.94 5.89 5.19
N ARG A 77 -1.44 4.93 5.96
CA ARG A 77 -2.36 5.20 7.04
C ARG A 77 -1.87 4.70 8.35
N MET A 78 -2.16 5.50 9.36
CA MET A 78 -1.99 5.09 10.74
C MET A 78 -3.24 4.31 11.14
N GLN A 79 -3.05 3.04 11.48
CA GLN A 79 -4.08 2.13 11.94
C GLN A 79 -3.65 1.53 13.27
N THR A 80 -4.62 1.19 14.11
CA THR A 80 -4.41 0.24 15.21
C THR A 80 -4.18 -1.16 14.65
N GLY A 81 -3.59 -2.06 15.44
CA GLY A 81 -3.39 -3.47 15.03
C GLY A 81 -4.70 -4.12 14.56
N SER A 82 -5.79 -3.98 15.32
CA SER A 82 -7.09 -4.56 14.92
C SER A 82 -7.64 -4.00 13.60
N GLU A 83 -7.40 -2.73 13.29
CA GLU A 83 -7.82 -2.13 12.02
C GLU A 83 -6.94 -2.60 10.85
N THR A 84 -5.64 -2.84 11.09
CA THR A 84 -4.74 -3.48 10.12
C THR A 84 -5.19 -4.92 9.85
N ALA A 85 -5.49 -5.71 10.89
CA ALA A 85 -5.95 -7.08 10.78
C ALA A 85 -7.22 -7.17 9.93
N ALA A 86 -8.20 -6.32 10.22
CA ALA A 86 -9.44 -6.25 9.46
C ALA A 86 -9.19 -5.89 7.99
N ALA A 87 -8.23 -5.01 7.71
CA ALA A 87 -7.87 -4.65 6.35
C ALA A 87 -7.15 -5.81 5.62
N ILE A 88 -6.28 -6.57 6.30
CA ILE A 88 -5.63 -7.78 5.76
C ILE A 88 -6.64 -8.87 5.46
N GLN A 89 -7.63 -9.11 6.32
CA GLN A 89 -8.69 -10.07 6.04
C GLN A 89 -9.49 -9.69 4.78
N ARG A 90 -9.91 -8.43 4.66
CA ARG A 90 -10.61 -7.93 3.45
C ARG A 90 -9.74 -8.09 2.21
N TYR A 91 -8.47 -7.72 2.30
CA TYR A 91 -7.49 -7.86 1.23
C TYR A 91 -7.31 -9.32 0.80
N SER A 92 -7.12 -10.23 1.75
CA SER A 92 -6.81 -11.64 1.49
C SER A 92 -7.96 -12.38 0.78
N GLY A 93 -9.20 -11.91 0.94
CA GLY A 93 -10.36 -12.45 0.26
C GLY A 93 -10.67 -11.77 -1.07
N LEU A 94 -10.12 -10.58 -1.33
CA LEU A 94 -10.48 -9.76 -2.48
C LEU A 94 -9.95 -10.39 -3.78
N THR A 95 -10.83 -10.53 -4.76
CA THR A 95 -10.44 -10.93 -6.13
C THR A 95 -10.59 -9.73 -7.04
N VAL A 96 -9.66 -9.56 -7.99
CA VAL A 96 -9.61 -8.39 -8.87
C VAL A 96 -9.52 -8.86 -10.32
N ASP A 97 -10.55 -8.55 -11.11
CA ASP A 97 -10.54 -8.68 -12.56
C ASP A 97 -10.43 -7.28 -13.19
N VAL A 98 -9.54 -7.11 -14.16
CA VAL A 98 -9.36 -5.83 -14.87
C VAL A 98 -9.55 -6.06 -16.36
N LYS A 99 -10.62 -5.49 -16.91
CA LYS A 99 -10.87 -5.44 -18.34
C LYS A 99 -10.45 -4.10 -18.89
N THR A 100 -9.60 -4.12 -19.91
CA THR A 100 -9.28 -2.90 -20.66
C THR A 100 -10.13 -2.82 -21.92
N HIS A 101 -10.79 -1.69 -22.10
CA HIS A 101 -11.51 -1.33 -23.30
C HIS A 101 -10.82 -0.16 -24.01
N ARG A 102 -11.40 0.26 -25.13
CA ARG A 102 -10.85 1.38 -25.92
C ARG A 102 -10.93 2.72 -25.19
N ARG A 103 -11.95 2.92 -24.34
CA ARG A 103 -12.26 4.20 -23.69
C ARG A 103 -12.29 4.13 -22.16
N ASP A 104 -12.07 2.97 -21.58
CA ASP A 104 -12.06 2.79 -20.14
C ASP A 104 -11.30 1.54 -19.72
N TRP A 105 -11.00 1.48 -18.43
CA TRP A 105 -10.71 0.26 -17.69
C TRP A 105 -11.89 -0.02 -16.77
N THR A 106 -12.35 -1.27 -16.75
CA THR A 106 -13.37 -1.74 -15.83
C THR A 106 -12.74 -2.75 -14.88
N LEU A 107 -12.80 -2.46 -13.58
CA LEU A 107 -12.37 -3.36 -12.51
C LEU A 107 -13.62 -4.00 -11.89
N THR A 108 -13.60 -5.31 -11.72
CA THR A 108 -14.63 -6.05 -10.98
C THR A 108 -13.98 -6.72 -9.77
N LEU A 109 -14.55 -6.47 -8.60
CA LEU A 109 -14.00 -6.84 -7.29
C LEU A 109 -14.89 -7.90 -6.64
N GLY A 110 -14.47 -9.15 -6.69
CA GLY A 110 -15.18 -10.23 -5.99
C GLY A 110 -14.81 -10.26 -4.51
N ASN A 111 -15.77 -10.67 -3.66
CA ASN A 111 -15.69 -10.58 -2.20
C ASN A 111 -15.51 -9.14 -1.67
N PHE A 112 -15.95 -8.15 -2.47
CA PHE A 112 -16.04 -6.77 -2.03
C PHE A 112 -17.02 -6.64 -0.84
N THR A 113 -16.63 -5.88 0.17
CA THR A 113 -17.44 -5.67 1.38
C THR A 113 -18.07 -4.28 1.39
N ASP A 114 -17.26 -3.25 1.59
CA ASP A 114 -17.68 -1.85 1.73
C ASP A 114 -16.72 -0.89 1.02
N GLU A 115 -15.43 -1.16 1.11
CA GLU A 115 -14.39 -0.52 0.33
C GLU A 115 -13.21 -1.46 0.06
N ALA A 116 -12.48 -1.17 -1.01
CA ALA A 116 -11.23 -1.84 -1.33
C ALA A 116 -10.21 -0.81 -1.81
N TRP A 117 -8.95 -1.07 -1.54
CA TRP A 117 -7.87 -0.19 -1.95
C TRP A 117 -6.89 -0.98 -2.81
N LEU A 118 -6.49 -0.37 -3.91
CA LEU A 118 -5.73 -1.02 -4.96
C LEU A 118 -4.68 -0.04 -5.51
N MET A 119 -3.47 -0.53 -5.72
CA MET A 119 -2.51 0.11 -6.60
C MET A 119 -2.93 -0.15 -8.06
N PHE A 120 -3.31 0.89 -8.77
CA PHE A 120 -3.68 0.84 -10.18
C PHE A 120 -2.59 1.47 -11.03
N ARG A 121 -2.03 0.71 -11.97
CA ARG A 121 -1.06 1.20 -12.94
C ARG A 121 -1.68 1.33 -14.33
N ALA A 122 -1.71 2.55 -14.86
CA ALA A 122 -2.23 2.87 -16.18
C ALA A 122 -1.12 2.74 -17.23
N ASN A 123 -0.82 1.51 -17.67
CA ASN A 123 0.31 1.23 -18.58
C ASN A 123 0.17 1.89 -19.97
N ASP A 124 -1.06 2.23 -20.38
CA ASP A 124 -1.32 2.90 -21.66
C ASP A 124 -2.56 3.80 -21.57
N GLY A 125 -2.36 5.11 -21.66
CA GLY A 125 -3.40 6.12 -21.56
C GLY A 125 -3.40 6.84 -20.22
N VAL A 126 -4.23 7.88 -20.10
CA VAL A 126 -4.34 8.69 -18.89
C VAL A 126 -5.72 8.48 -18.26
N PRO A 127 -5.80 8.13 -16.96
CA PRO A 127 -7.07 8.07 -16.24
C PRO A 127 -7.85 9.38 -16.30
N GLY A 128 -9.12 9.28 -16.62
CA GLY A 128 -10.09 10.37 -16.62
C GLY A 128 -11.08 10.27 -15.47
N ALA A 129 -12.36 10.48 -15.77
CA ALA A 129 -13.44 10.32 -14.78
C ALA A 129 -13.47 8.89 -14.22
N VAL A 130 -13.84 8.78 -12.94
CA VAL A 130 -13.91 7.49 -12.22
C VAL A 130 -15.30 7.34 -11.63
N ASP A 131 -15.96 6.24 -11.98
CA ASP A 131 -17.22 5.80 -11.38
C ASP A 131 -16.93 4.62 -10.44
N GLY A 132 -17.62 4.56 -9.29
CA GLY A 132 -17.46 3.47 -8.32
C GLY A 132 -16.20 3.56 -7.44
N GLY A 133 -15.48 4.68 -7.47
CA GLY A 133 -14.32 4.88 -6.62
C GLY A 133 -13.65 6.25 -6.78
N ILE A 134 -12.53 6.42 -6.09
CA ILE A 134 -11.68 7.62 -6.11
C ILE A 134 -10.26 7.20 -6.51
N LEU A 135 -9.71 7.85 -7.53
CA LEU A 135 -8.36 7.59 -8.00
C LEU A 135 -7.44 8.76 -7.64
N THR A 136 -6.41 8.48 -6.84
CA THR A 136 -5.39 9.45 -6.42
C THR A 136 -4.09 9.16 -7.17
N HIS A 137 -3.54 10.15 -7.87
CA HIS A 137 -2.24 10.01 -8.53
C HIS A 137 -1.13 9.88 -7.47
N LEU A 138 -0.22 8.92 -7.67
CA LEU A 138 0.96 8.76 -6.81
C LEU A 138 2.21 9.26 -7.54
N VAL A 139 2.66 8.54 -8.56
CA VAL A 139 3.88 8.85 -9.31
C VAL A 139 3.82 8.20 -10.69
N GLY A 140 4.27 8.91 -11.73
CA GLY A 140 4.29 8.37 -13.09
C GLY A 140 2.91 7.90 -13.53
N ASP A 141 2.80 6.62 -13.86
CA ASP A 141 1.59 5.91 -14.26
C ASP A 141 0.89 5.15 -13.11
N LEU A 142 1.34 5.33 -11.87
CA LEU A 142 0.82 4.66 -10.68
C LEU A 142 -0.17 5.54 -9.92
N TYR A 143 -1.29 4.93 -9.53
CA TYR A 143 -2.39 5.54 -8.82
C TYR A 143 -2.83 4.67 -7.64
N LEU A 144 -3.37 5.31 -6.62
CA LEU A 144 -4.09 4.65 -5.55
C LEU A 144 -5.59 4.75 -5.82
N LEU A 145 -6.25 3.61 -5.99
CA LEU A 145 -7.69 3.51 -6.15
C LEU A 145 -8.34 3.16 -4.81
N LYS A 146 -9.24 4.00 -4.32
CA LYS A 146 -10.27 3.66 -3.34
C LYS A 146 -11.53 3.22 -4.09
N ALA A 147 -11.81 1.93 -4.17
CA ALA A 147 -13.08 1.43 -4.66
C ALA A 147 -14.15 1.56 -3.58
N THR A 148 -15.29 2.14 -3.95
CA THR A 148 -16.49 2.25 -3.10
C THR A 148 -17.67 1.45 -3.68
N SER A 149 -17.39 0.67 -4.72
CA SER A 149 -18.29 -0.28 -5.36
C SER A 149 -17.48 -1.49 -5.81
N ASP A 150 -18.15 -2.64 -5.92
CA ASP A 150 -17.59 -3.87 -6.49
C ASP A 150 -17.26 -3.73 -7.99
N THR A 151 -17.75 -2.70 -8.67
CA THR A 151 -17.39 -2.35 -10.03
C THR A 151 -16.89 -0.92 -10.12
N VAL A 152 -15.65 -0.76 -10.59
CA VAL A 152 -15.04 0.57 -10.82
C VAL A 152 -14.80 0.76 -12.30
N ARG A 153 -15.25 1.88 -12.85
CA ARG A 153 -14.97 2.26 -14.24
C ARG A 153 -14.09 3.51 -14.26
N ILE A 154 -12.92 3.38 -14.87
CA ILE A 154 -11.95 4.47 -15.02
C ILE A 154 -11.91 4.84 -16.49
N GLU A 155 -12.32 6.06 -16.84
CA GLU A 155 -12.17 6.57 -18.20
C GLU A 155 -10.70 6.52 -18.64
N ARG A 156 -10.47 6.06 -19.87
CA ARG A 156 -9.15 5.97 -20.49
C ARG A 156 -9.04 7.00 -21.61
N LYS A 157 -8.27 8.05 -21.36
CA LYS A 157 -7.93 9.07 -22.35
C LYS A 157 -6.70 8.63 -23.12
N GLN A 158 -6.63 8.94 -24.42
CA GLN A 158 -5.42 8.68 -25.20
C GLN A 158 -4.26 9.48 -24.61
N GLY A 159 -3.19 8.78 -24.21
CA GLY A 159 -1.97 9.42 -23.74
C GLY A 159 -1.25 10.05 -24.93
N HIS A 160 -0.68 11.24 -24.75
CA HIS A 160 0.24 11.77 -25.75
C HIS A 160 1.45 10.83 -25.87
N THR A 161 1.59 10.26 -27.07
CA THR A 161 2.71 9.45 -27.59
C THR A 161 2.82 8.00 -27.11
N ALA A 162 2.33 7.07 -27.93
CA ALA A 162 2.89 5.73 -28.04
C ALA A 162 3.20 5.44 -29.52
N THR A 163 4.48 5.55 -29.87
CA THR A 163 5.05 5.06 -31.12
C THR A 163 4.71 3.59 -31.29
N THR A 164 4.26 3.23 -32.49
CA THR A 164 3.83 1.90 -32.91
C THR A 164 4.76 0.79 -32.45
N ARG A 165 4.33 -0.01 -31.46
CA ARG A 165 4.71 -1.42 -31.38
C ARG A 165 3.61 -2.23 -30.67
N ALA A 166 2.73 -2.78 -31.48
CA ALA A 166 1.78 -3.80 -31.06
C ALA A 166 2.57 -5.01 -30.50
N THR A 167 2.58 -5.13 -29.18
CA THR A 167 2.75 -6.40 -28.47
C THR A 167 1.74 -6.38 -27.35
N ALA A 168 0.91 -7.43 -27.26
CA ALA A 168 -0.08 -7.60 -26.22
C ALA A 168 0.59 -7.57 -24.84
N ARG A 169 0.66 -6.39 -24.23
CA ARG A 169 0.98 -6.21 -22.82
C ARG A 169 -0.31 -5.78 -22.14
N ASN A 170 -0.57 -6.32 -20.95
CA ASN A 170 -1.69 -5.90 -20.13
C ASN A 170 -1.68 -4.38 -19.99
N SER A 171 -2.69 -3.72 -20.56
CA SER A 171 -2.81 -2.26 -20.67
C SER A 171 -3.11 -1.57 -19.34
N ALA A 172 -3.35 -2.35 -18.27
CA ALA A 172 -3.29 -1.91 -16.89
C ALA A 172 -3.05 -3.11 -15.97
N THR A 173 -2.66 -2.85 -14.73
CA THR A 173 -2.65 -3.85 -13.66
C THR A 173 -3.17 -3.18 -12.40
N ALA A 174 -4.07 -3.86 -11.70
CA ALA A 174 -4.50 -3.49 -10.37
C ALA A 174 -4.04 -4.59 -9.41
N VAL A 175 -3.27 -4.21 -8.40
CA VAL A 175 -2.93 -5.09 -7.29
C VAL A 175 -3.56 -4.49 -6.07
N ALA A 176 -4.19 -5.30 -5.23
CA ALA A 176 -4.73 -4.79 -3.99
C ALA A 176 -3.62 -4.16 -3.12
N GLY A 177 -3.96 -3.15 -2.33
CA GLY A 177 -3.04 -2.47 -1.43
C GLY A 177 -3.80 -1.72 -0.35
N HIS A 178 -3.31 -1.73 0.88
CA HIS A 178 -4.11 -1.30 2.03
C HIS A 178 -4.18 0.22 2.20
N VAL A 179 -5.28 0.86 1.82
CA VAL A 179 -5.56 2.26 2.19
C VAL A 179 -7.00 2.41 2.80
N ARG A 180 -7.40 3.58 3.33
CA ARG A 180 -8.61 4.07 4.08
C ARG A 180 -8.28 5.35 4.84
N LYS A 181 -8.23 6.50 4.18
CA LYS A 181 -8.12 7.78 4.89
C LYS A 181 -9.51 8.19 5.38
N GLU A 182 -9.68 8.35 6.69
CA GLU A 182 -10.61 9.32 7.29
C GLU A 182 -10.35 9.44 8.80
N ARG A 183 -10.04 10.65 9.24
CA ARG A 183 -10.77 11.31 10.32
C ARG A 183 -10.64 12.83 10.16
N SER A 184 -11.73 13.47 10.54
CA SER A 184 -12.10 14.88 10.49
C SER A 184 -11.07 15.84 11.07
#